data_AF-A0A3R5Q6E0-F1
#
_entry.id   AF-A0A3R5Q6E0-F1
#
_cell.length_a   1.000
_cell.length_b   1.000
_cell.length_c   1.000
_cell.angle_alpha   90.00
_cell.angle_beta   90.00
_cell.angle_gamma   90.00
#
_symmetry.space_group_name_H-M   'P 1'
#
loop_
_entity.id
_entity.type
_entity.pdbx_description
1 polymer ?
#
loop_
_entity_poly.entity_id
_entity_poly.type
_entity_poly.pdbx_seq_one_letter_code
_entity_poly.pdbx_strand_id
1 'polypeptide(L)' 'MRNELGLSQKELAAKMSSSVDQSTVSNWESGKTDMTSAQLLDIFMIFGKDLVSLYFRFLSDKPSDCPDKQNEEEES' A
#
# COMPACT_ATOMS: atom_id res chain seq x y z
N MET A 1 -10.54 -5.36 2.19
CA MET A 1 -9.18 -5.89 2.46
C MET A 1 -9.11 -7.41 2.43
N ARG A 2 -9.36 -8.19 3.50
CA ARG A 2 -9.13 -9.67 3.42
C ARG A 2 -9.99 -10.37 2.36
N ASN A 3 -11.23 -9.91 2.20
CA ASN A 3 -12.17 -10.47 1.22
C ASN A 3 -11.72 -10.22 -0.23
N GLU A 4 -10.95 -9.17 -0.50
CA GLU A 4 -10.39 -8.88 -1.84
C GLU A 4 -9.30 -9.89 -2.22
N LEU A 5 -8.61 -10.45 -1.23
CA LEU A 5 -7.64 -11.54 -1.41
C LEU A 5 -8.26 -12.93 -1.20
N GLY A 6 -9.58 -13.02 -0.96
CA GLY A 6 -10.27 -14.29 -0.72
C GLY A 6 -9.85 -15.01 0.58
N LEU A 7 -9.24 -14.32 1.53
CA LEU A 7 -8.73 -14.91 2.77
C LEU A 7 -9.83 -15.03 3.82
N SER A 8 -9.90 -16.14 4.54
CA SER A 8 -10.65 -16.28 5.80
C SER A 8 -9.99 -15.51 6.95
N GLN A 9 -10.71 -15.29 8.06
CA GLN A 9 -10.15 -14.65 9.26
C GLN A 9 -8.96 -15.45 9.84
N LYS A 10 -9.03 -16.78 9.78
CA LYS A 10 -7.94 -17.67 10.23
C LYS A 10 -6.71 -17.56 9.33
N GLU A 11 -6.91 -17.46 8.02
CA GLU A 11 -5.81 -17.30 7.07
C GLU A 11 -5.17 -15.92 7.16
N LEU A 12 -5.95 -14.87 7.42
CA LEU A 12 -5.39 -13.56 7.72
C LEU A 12 -4.54 -13.64 8.99
N ALA A 13 -5.08 -14.19 10.09
CA ALA A 13 -4.34 -14.35 11.34
C ALA A 13 -3.01 -15.11 11.15
N ALA A 14 -3.02 -16.17 10.35
CA ALA A 14 -1.82 -16.95 10.04
C ALA A 14 -0.78 -16.21 9.18
N LYS A 15 -1.19 -15.17 8.44
CA LYS A 15 -0.30 -14.33 7.63
C LYS A 15 0.31 -13.15 8.41
N MET A 16 -0.22 -12.84 9.59
CA MET A 16 0.28 -11.76 10.42
C MET A 16 1.61 -12.13 11.07
N SER A 17 2.51 -11.15 11.15
CA SER A 17 3.78 -11.28 11.88
C SER A 17 3.51 -11.37 13.39
N SER A 18 2.52 -10.62 13.85
CA SER A 18 1.95 -10.69 15.19
C SER A 18 1.19 -12.00 15.36
N SER A 19 1.53 -12.78 16.38
CA SER A 19 0.76 -13.98 16.73
C SER A 19 -0.63 -13.59 17.22
N VAL A 20 -1.63 -13.76 16.37
CA VAL A 20 -3.04 -13.51 16.67
C VAL A 20 -3.89 -14.68 16.22
N ASP A 21 -5.03 -14.87 16.85
CA ASP A 21 -5.99 -15.91 16.49
C ASP A 21 -7.16 -15.38 15.66
N GLN A 22 -7.95 -16.31 15.13
CA GLN A 22 -9.11 -15.97 14.31
C GLN A 22 -10.17 -15.16 15.08
N SER A 23 -10.36 -15.41 16.38
CA SER A 23 -11.30 -14.66 17.21
C SER A 23 -10.89 -13.21 17.38
N THR A 24 -9.60 -12.95 17.49
CA THR A 24 -9.02 -11.61 17.58
C THR A 24 -9.32 -10.82 16.30
N VAL A 25 -9.08 -11.43 15.14
CA VAL A 25 -9.43 -10.83 13.83
C VAL A 25 -10.94 -10.56 13.75
N SER A 26 -11.78 -11.49 14.21
CA SER A 26 -13.24 -11.30 14.25
C SER A 26 -13.65 -10.13 15.14
N ASN A 27 -13.00 -9.96 16.29
CA ASN A 27 -13.26 -8.84 17.19
C ASN A 27 -12.86 -7.49 16.58
N TRP A 28 -11.77 -7.43 15.81
CA TRP A 28 -11.39 -6.23 15.06
C TRP A 28 -12.42 -5.89 13.97
N GLU A 29 -12.81 -6.88 13.15
CA GLU A 29 -13.78 -6.70 12.06
C GLU A 29 -15.17 -6.27 12.58
N SER A 30 -15.52 -6.66 13.81
CA SER A 30 -16.77 -6.26 14.48
C SER A 30 -16.66 -5.01 15.37
N GLY A 31 -15.46 -4.43 15.50
CA GLY A 31 -15.22 -3.25 16.34
C GLY A 31 -15.34 -3.51 17.85
N LYS A 32 -15.26 -4.76 18.30
CA LYS A 32 -15.31 -5.12 19.73
C LYS A 32 -14.02 -4.80 20.47
N THR A 33 -12.89 -4.84 19.77
CA THR A 33 -11.57 -4.56 20.32
C THR A 33 -10.76 -3.74 19.32
N ASP A 34 -9.96 -2.82 19.82
CA ASP A 34 -9.04 -2.04 18.99
C ASP A 34 -7.80 -2.85 18.61
N MET A 35 -7.16 -2.43 17.52
CA MET A 35 -5.85 -2.93 17.12
C MET A 35 -4.75 -2.06 17.69
N THR A 36 -3.61 -2.67 18.00
CA THR A 36 -2.36 -1.93 18.22
C THR A 36 -1.80 -1.40 16.90
N SER A 37 -0.96 -0.37 16.95
CA SER A 37 -0.30 0.18 15.76
C SER A 37 0.55 -0.86 15.02
N ALA A 38 1.17 -1.80 15.75
CA ALA A 38 1.93 -2.89 15.14
C ALA A 38 1.04 -3.84 14.31
N GLN A 39 -0.13 -4.20 14.83
CA GLN A 39 -1.10 -5.05 14.11
C GLN A 39 -1.70 -4.34 12.89
N LEU A 40 -1.97 -3.03 13.01
CA LEU A 40 -2.40 -2.23 11.87
C LEU A 40 -1.32 -2.17 10.78
N LEU A 41 -0.05 -2.00 11.16
CA LEU A 41 1.07 -2.00 10.23
C LEU A 41 1.24 -3.38 9.56
N ASP A 42 1.09 -4.47 10.30
CA ASP A 42 1.11 -5.83 9.73
C ASP A 42 0.05 -6.01 8.64
N ILE A 43 -1.19 -5.63 8.93
CA ILE A 43 -2.30 -5.66 7.97
C ILE A 43 -1.95 -4.77 6.77
N PHE A 44 -1.39 -3.59 7.00
CA PHE A 44 -0.96 -2.70 5.92
C PHE A 44 0.17 -3.30 5.09
N MET A 45 1.08 -4.10 5.65
CA MET A 45 2.13 -4.77 4.87
C MET A 45 1.59 -5.96 4.07
N ILE A 46 0.54 -6.62 4.55
CA ILE A 46 -0.13 -7.74 3.85
C ILE A 46 -0.98 -7.25 2.68
N PHE A 47 -1.72 -6.14 2.87
CA PHE A 47 -2.67 -5.61 1.88
C PHE A 47 -2.17 -4.36 1.16
N GLY A 48 -1.09 -3.76 1.64
CA GLY A 48 -0.49 -2.57 1.08
C GLY A 48 -0.13 -2.81 -0.37
N LYS A 49 -0.50 -1.86 -1.23
CA LYS A 49 -0.06 -1.84 -2.62
C LYS A 49 1.45 -2.02 -2.64
N ASP A 50 1.93 -2.83 -3.56
CA ASP A 50 3.35 -3.14 -3.72
C ASP A 50 4.19 -1.85 -3.66
N LEU A 51 4.81 -1.65 -2.49
CA LEU A 51 5.59 -0.44 -2.22
C LEU A 51 6.76 -0.35 -3.20
N VAL A 52 7.22 -1.50 -3.70
CA VAL A 52 8.23 -1.61 -4.75
C VAL A 52 7.68 -1.03 -6.06
N SER A 53 6.48 -1.43 -6.49
CA SER A 53 5.80 -0.83 -7.66
C SER A 53 5.54 0.66 -7.49
N LEU A 54 5.14 1.13 -6.30
CA LEU A 54 4.92 2.55 -6.05
C LEU A 54 6.24 3.35 -6.11
N TYR A 55 7.29 2.79 -5.53
CA TYR A 55 8.64 3.35 -5.56
C TYR A 55 9.19 3.44 -6.99
N PHE A 56 9.08 2.36 -7.77
CA PHE A 56 9.50 2.38 -9.17
C PHE A 56 8.68 3.33 -10.01
N ARG A 57 7.37 3.45 -9.76
CA ARG A 57 6.53 4.46 -10.45
C ARG A 57 6.99 5.88 -10.14
N PHE A 58 7.25 6.18 -8.87
CA PHE A 58 7.75 7.49 -8.46
C PHE A 58 9.10 7.82 -9.11
N LEU A 59 10.02 6.86 -9.17
CA LEU A 59 11.32 7.05 -9.86
C LEU A 59 11.19 7.13 -11.38
N SER A 60 10.16 6.51 -11.95
CA SER A 60 9.93 6.47 -13.40
C SER A 60 9.17 7.68 -13.93
N ASP A 61 8.53 8.45 -13.06
CA ASP A 61 7.97 9.76 -13.42
C ASP A 61 9.14 10.69 -13.75
N LYS A 62 9.54 10.69 -15.04
CA LYS A 62 10.45 11.70 -15.56
C LYS A 62 9.82 13.07 -15.32
N PRO A 63 10.56 14.08 -14.85
CA PRO A 63 10.10 15.45 -14.95
C PRO A 63 9.78 15.70 -16.43
N SER A 64 8.52 16.04 -16.72
CA SER A 64 8.10 16.47 -18.05
C SER A 64 9.01 17.59 -18.50
N ASP A 65 9.68 17.39 -19.63
CA ASP A 65 10.51 18.39 -20.28
C ASP A 65 9.84 19.77 -20.19
N CYS A 66 10.55 20.73 -19.59
CA CYS A 66 10.26 22.12 -19.83
C CYS A 66 10.36 22.33 -21.35
N PRO A 67 9.37 22.93 -22.02
CA PRO A 67 9.42 23.08 -23.46
C PRO A 67 10.62 23.93 -23.84
N ASP A 68 11.52 23.33 -24.62
CA ASP A 68 12.65 23.97 -25.26
C ASP A 68 12.12 25.14 -26.11
N LYS A 69 12.55 26.36 -25.78
CA LYS A 69 12.33 27.51 -26.65
C LYS A 69 13.35 27.42 -27.78
N GLN A 70 12.99 26.78 -28.88
CA GLN A 70 13.65 26.97 -30.16
C GLN A 70 12.80 27.89 -31.04
N ASN A 71 13.51 28.78 -31.76
CA ASN A 71 13.10 29.75 -32.79
C ASN A 71 12.68 31.12 -32.21
N GLU A 72 13.13 32.28 -32.68
CA GLU A 72 13.59 32.80 -33.99
C GLU A 72 14.50 34.04 -33.68
N GLU A 73 15.47 34.51 -34.47
CA GLU A 73 15.31 35.19 -35.76
C GLU A 73 16.71 35.56 -36.34
N GLU A 74 16.84 35.48 -37.67
CA GLU A 74 17.86 36.14 -38.50
C GLU A 74 17.73 37.69 -38.44
N GLU A 75 18.67 38.39 -39.10
CA GLU A 75 18.83 39.86 -39.28
C GLU A 75 19.62 40.59 -38.17
N SER A 76 20.71 41.34 -38.41
CA SER A 76 21.35 41.91 -39.62
C SER A 76 22.86 42.08 -39.39
#